data_AF-A0A6I7QU05-F1
#
_entry.id   AF-A0A6I7QU05-F1
#
_cell.length_a   1.000
_cell.length_b   1.000
_cell.length_c   1.000
_cell.angle_alpha   90.00
_cell.angle_beta   90.00
_cell.angle_gamma   90.00
#
_symmetry.space_group_name_H-M   'P 1'
#
loop_
_entity.id
_entity.type
_entity.pdbx_description
1 polymer ?
#
loop_
_entity_poly.entity_id
_entity_poly.type
_entity_poly.pdbx_seq_one_letter_code
_entity_poly.pdbx_strand_id
1 'polypeptide(L)'
;MKEPADTDYLRVAQLRDVLAQDHTIEIPGETRARIEQNRRYLEKKIAEPNSRHYGINTGFGSLCNVPISPDELDLLQENLVLSHACGMGEEVLPEVVRLMVFLKVRALGLGYSGIRLETVEKLVELYNRNIQPVVWEVGSLGASGDLAPLAHLTLPLLGRGTVRYKGEKRPARDVLSELGISPITLKAKEGLALLNGTQFMSAWGCWSILESRRVCRLADLTAAISIDAFNASTDPFHHAIHRVRPHKGQLEAAA
;
A
#
# COMPACT_ATOMS: atom_id res chain seq x y z
N MET A 1 -24.65 -11.97 19.42
CA MET A 1 -23.24 -11.58 19.29
C MET A 1 -23.22 -10.37 18.37
N LYS A 2 -23.16 -9.15 18.95
CA LYS A 2 -23.20 -7.91 18.15
C LYS A 2 -21.88 -7.78 17.41
N GLU A 3 -21.92 -7.71 16.09
CA GLU A 3 -20.76 -7.37 15.26
C GLU A 3 -20.20 -6.01 15.72
N PRO A 4 -18.88 -5.86 15.88
CA PRO A 4 -18.27 -4.57 16.22
C PRO A 4 -18.60 -3.56 15.12
N ALA A 5 -18.80 -2.29 15.51
CA ALA A 5 -19.20 -1.22 14.60
C ALA A 5 -18.30 -1.17 13.35
N ASP A 6 -18.95 -1.17 12.18
CA ASP A 6 -18.44 -1.37 10.81
C ASP A 6 -17.44 -0.28 10.30
N THR A 7 -16.76 0.45 11.19
CA THR A 7 -15.95 1.63 10.87
C THR A 7 -14.43 1.41 10.98
N ASP A 8 -13.97 0.34 11.62
CA ASP A 8 -12.53 0.07 11.76
C ASP A 8 -11.94 -0.68 10.55
N TYR A 9 -12.76 -1.39 9.77
CA TYR A 9 -12.32 -2.27 8.69
C TYR A 9 -12.60 -1.69 7.30
N LEU A 10 -11.58 -1.70 6.45
CA LEU A 10 -11.70 -1.35 5.04
C LEU A 10 -12.13 -2.58 4.24
N ARG A 11 -13.28 -2.50 3.56
CA ARG A 11 -13.78 -3.58 2.69
C ARG A 11 -13.15 -3.48 1.31
N VAL A 12 -12.79 -4.61 0.71
CA VAL A 12 -12.20 -4.67 -0.64
C VAL A 12 -13.06 -3.96 -1.69
N ALA A 13 -14.40 -4.00 -1.55
CA ALA A 13 -15.30 -3.32 -2.49
C ALA A 13 -15.08 -1.79 -2.52
N GLN A 14 -14.72 -1.18 -1.38
CA GLN A 14 -14.46 0.26 -1.27
C GLN A 14 -13.16 0.67 -1.98
N LEU A 15 -12.24 -0.27 -2.22
CA LEU A 15 -10.99 0.01 -2.95
C LEU A 15 -11.22 0.27 -4.44
N ARG A 16 -12.42 0.00 -4.99
CA ARG A 16 -12.74 0.36 -6.37
C ARG A 16 -12.69 1.88 -6.56
N ASP A 17 -13.11 2.65 -5.56
CA ASP A 17 -13.10 4.12 -5.64
C ASP A 17 -11.66 4.65 -5.63
N VAL A 18 -10.75 3.98 -4.91
CA VAL A 18 -9.31 4.30 -4.90
C VAL A 18 -8.68 4.14 -6.28
N LEU A 19 -9.18 3.21 -7.11
CA LEU A 19 -8.70 3.00 -8.47
C LEU A 19 -9.14 4.11 -9.44
N ALA A 20 -10.11 4.96 -9.07
CA ALA A 20 -10.47 6.12 -9.86
C ALA A 20 -9.34 7.18 -9.83
N GLN A 21 -9.01 7.77 -10.97
CA GLN A 21 -7.89 8.72 -11.10
C GLN A 21 -8.10 10.01 -10.29
N ASP A 22 -9.35 10.41 -10.07
CA ASP A 22 -9.75 11.62 -9.35
C ASP A 22 -9.89 11.41 -7.83
N HIS A 23 -9.78 10.16 -7.35
CA HIS A 23 -9.77 9.90 -5.92
C HIS A 23 -8.61 10.61 -5.22
N THR A 24 -8.91 11.33 -4.15
CA THR A 24 -7.91 11.98 -3.29
C THR A 24 -7.94 11.41 -1.88
N ILE A 25 -6.80 11.46 -1.19
CA ILE A 25 -6.69 11.12 0.23
C ILE A 25 -6.69 12.40 1.05
N GLU A 26 -7.52 12.41 2.10
CA GLU A 26 -7.45 13.39 3.18
C GLU A 26 -7.15 12.67 4.50
N ILE A 27 -6.32 13.27 5.36
CA ILE A 27 -6.00 12.73 6.69
C ILE A 27 -6.88 13.44 7.73
N PRO A 28 -7.87 12.74 8.35
CA PRO A 28 -8.75 13.35 9.36
C PRO A 28 -7.97 13.86 10.57
N GLY A 29 -8.50 14.89 11.24
CA GLY A 29 -7.87 15.51 12.42
C GLY A 29 -7.51 14.51 13.53
N GLU A 30 -8.40 13.56 13.82
CA GLU A 30 -8.11 12.49 14.81
C GLU A 30 -6.94 11.60 14.38
N THR A 31 -6.84 11.28 13.09
CA THR A 31 -5.72 10.48 12.55
C THR A 31 -4.40 11.23 12.67
N ARG A 32 -4.39 12.54 12.38
CA ARG A 32 -3.23 13.41 12.59
C ARG A 32 -2.77 13.37 14.05
N ALA A 33 -3.71 13.57 14.97
CA ALA A 33 -3.45 13.54 16.41
C ALA A 33 -2.86 12.20 16.88
N ARG A 34 -3.36 11.06 16.38
CA ARG A 34 -2.81 9.72 16.68
C ARG A 34 -1.37 9.56 16.20
N ILE A 35 -1.07 9.96 14.96
CA ILE A 35 0.28 9.89 14.39
C ILE A 35 1.25 10.71 15.26
N GLU A 36 0.90 11.96 15.54
CA GLU A 36 1.74 12.85 16.34
C GLU A 36 1.93 12.36 17.78
N GLN A 37 0.88 11.83 18.42
CA GLN A 37 0.98 11.27 19.77
C GLN A 37 1.96 10.11 19.81
N ASN A 38 1.89 9.20 18.84
CA ASN A 38 2.81 8.07 18.76
C ASN A 38 4.25 8.52 18.45
N ARG A 39 4.41 9.55 17.63
CA ARG A 39 5.72 10.16 17.38
C ARG A 39 6.34 10.76 18.64
N ARG A 40 5.57 11.55 19.41
CA ARG A 40 6.01 12.12 20.70
C ARG A 40 6.40 11.03 21.70
N TYR A 41 5.64 9.93 21.74
CA TYR A 41 5.98 8.78 22.58
C TYR A 41 7.32 8.16 22.20
N LEU A 42 7.55 7.95 20.90
CA LEU A 42 8.80 7.41 20.39
C LEU A 42 9.99 8.33 20.73
N GLU A 43 9.87 9.62 20.50
CA GLU A 43 10.93 10.60 20.77
C GLU A 43 11.29 10.62 22.25
N LYS A 44 10.28 10.60 23.15
CA LYS A 44 10.51 10.47 24.59
C LYS A 44 11.27 9.18 24.94
N LYS A 45 10.92 8.06 24.29
CA LYS A 45 11.55 6.76 24.54
C LYS A 45 13.01 6.71 24.08
N ILE A 46 13.33 7.25 22.91
CA ILE A 46 14.71 7.28 22.39
C ILE A 46 15.60 8.20 23.24
N ALA A 47 15.03 9.24 23.84
CA ALA A 47 15.76 10.14 24.72
C ALA A 47 16.11 9.52 26.10
N GLU A 48 15.55 8.36 26.46
CA GLU A 48 15.88 7.68 27.72
C GLU A 48 17.33 7.14 27.68
N PRO A 49 18.13 7.34 28.76
CA PRO A 49 19.52 6.86 28.82
C PRO A 49 19.61 5.34 28.63
N ASN A 50 20.61 4.89 27.86
CA ASN A 50 20.85 3.47 27.56
C ASN A 50 19.69 2.72 26.88
N SER A 51 18.70 3.44 26.33
CA SER A 51 17.63 2.81 25.56
C SER A 51 18.20 2.17 24.28
N ARG A 52 17.81 0.93 24.00
CA ARG A 52 18.13 0.22 22.75
C ARG A 52 16.84 -0.27 22.13
N HIS A 53 16.56 0.21 20.94
CA HIS A 53 15.34 -0.08 20.22
C HIS A 53 15.68 -0.45 18.78
N TYR A 54 15.32 -1.69 18.41
CA TYR A 54 15.59 -2.28 17.11
C TYR A 54 15.13 -1.39 15.96
N GLY A 55 16.06 -1.07 15.04
CA GLY A 55 15.77 -0.26 13.86
C GLY A 55 15.38 1.19 14.15
N ILE A 56 15.60 1.64 15.39
CA ILE A 56 15.38 3.02 15.84
C ILE A 56 16.73 3.65 16.20
N ASN A 57 17.50 3.02 17.09
CA ASN A 57 18.87 3.43 17.46
C ASN A 57 19.86 2.25 17.49
N THR A 58 19.47 1.14 16.89
CA THR A 58 20.36 0.03 16.54
C THR A 58 20.23 -0.32 15.06
N GLY A 59 21.16 -1.12 14.54
CA GLY A 59 21.11 -1.62 13.16
C GLY A 59 19.94 -2.57 12.88
N PHE A 60 19.89 -3.11 11.65
CA PHE A 60 18.84 -4.01 11.17
C PHE A 60 19.40 -5.41 10.90
N GLY A 61 18.53 -6.43 10.94
CA GLY A 61 18.91 -7.81 10.60
C GLY A 61 20.06 -8.33 11.47
N SER A 62 21.17 -8.74 10.84
CA SER A 62 22.38 -9.21 11.54
C SER A 62 23.03 -8.16 12.45
N LEU A 63 22.75 -6.88 12.23
CA LEU A 63 23.29 -5.75 13.00
C LEU A 63 22.32 -5.27 14.09
N CYS A 64 21.30 -6.05 14.43
CA CYS A 64 20.24 -5.66 15.39
C CYS A 64 20.75 -5.22 16.78
N ASN A 65 21.94 -5.66 17.18
CA ASN A 65 22.57 -5.37 18.46
C ASN A 65 23.65 -4.28 18.40
N VAL A 66 23.94 -3.72 17.22
CA VAL A 66 24.95 -2.67 17.05
C VAL A 66 24.30 -1.31 17.31
N PRO A 67 24.74 -0.54 18.31
CA PRO A 67 24.21 0.79 18.58
C PRO A 67 24.66 1.77 17.48
N ILE A 68 23.81 2.73 17.16
CA ILE A 68 24.08 3.76 16.16
C ILE A 68 24.07 5.13 16.85
N SER A 69 25.05 5.98 16.52
CA SER A 69 25.13 7.31 17.11
C SER A 69 23.95 8.19 16.64
N PRO A 70 23.46 9.13 17.45
CA PRO A 70 22.35 10.01 17.08
C PRO A 70 22.56 10.74 15.74
N ASP A 71 23.79 11.14 15.45
CA ASP A 71 24.15 11.89 14.23
C ASP A 71 24.11 11.01 12.96
N GLU A 72 24.18 9.69 13.11
CA GLU A 72 24.13 8.73 12.00
C GLU A 72 22.71 8.17 11.76
N LEU A 73 21.74 8.45 12.63
CA LEU A 73 20.40 7.86 12.55
C LEU A 73 19.66 8.23 11.28
N ASP A 74 19.77 9.48 10.83
CA ASP A 74 19.12 9.95 9.61
C ASP A 74 19.72 9.27 8.37
N LEU A 75 21.05 9.21 8.30
CA LEU A 75 21.78 8.53 7.24
C LEU A 75 21.46 7.02 7.21
N LEU A 76 21.32 6.40 8.38
CA LEU A 76 20.89 5.00 8.50
C LEU A 76 19.51 4.77 7.86
N GLN A 77 18.54 5.68 8.07
CA GLN A 77 17.22 5.54 7.46
C GLN A 77 17.26 5.69 5.94
N GLU A 78 18.02 6.67 5.43
CA GLU A 78 18.20 6.83 3.98
C GLU A 78 18.86 5.59 3.37
N ASN A 79 19.96 5.11 3.97
CA ASN A 79 20.67 3.92 3.50
C ASN A 79 19.80 2.65 3.55
N LEU A 80 18.90 2.54 4.54
CA LEU A 80 17.93 1.44 4.58
C LEU A 80 17.05 1.45 3.33
N VAL A 81 16.47 2.61 2.96
CA VAL A 81 15.64 2.73 1.75
C VAL A 81 16.47 2.39 0.51
N LEU A 82 17.68 2.94 0.38
CA LEU A 82 18.51 2.75 -0.82
C LEU A 82 18.97 1.29 -0.99
N SER A 83 19.44 0.66 0.08
CA SER A 83 19.91 -0.72 0.05
C SER A 83 18.80 -1.73 -0.23
N HIS A 84 17.55 -1.43 0.15
CA HIS A 84 16.41 -2.31 -0.06
C HIS A 84 15.67 -2.03 -1.37
N ALA A 85 15.97 -0.94 -2.08
CA ALA A 85 15.42 -0.65 -3.40
C ALA A 85 16.06 -1.55 -4.50
N CYS A 86 16.03 -2.86 -4.28
CA CYS A 86 16.63 -3.90 -5.11
C CYS A 86 15.57 -4.73 -5.88
N GLY A 87 14.33 -4.24 -5.98
CA GLY A 87 13.30 -4.85 -6.82
C GLY A 87 13.66 -4.83 -8.30
N MET A 88 13.24 -5.86 -9.05
CA MET A 88 13.61 -6.14 -10.44
C MET A 88 12.41 -6.68 -11.23
N GLY A 89 12.59 -6.87 -12.54
CA GLY A 89 11.59 -7.47 -13.43
C GLY A 89 10.67 -6.43 -14.04
N GLU A 90 9.42 -6.82 -14.30
CA GLU A 90 8.42 -5.95 -14.88
C GLU A 90 7.94 -4.88 -13.89
N GLU A 91 7.38 -3.80 -14.45
CA GLU A 91 6.74 -2.76 -13.66
C GLU A 91 5.41 -3.25 -13.08
N VAL A 92 5.20 -2.98 -11.80
CA VAL A 92 3.91 -3.17 -11.15
C VAL A 92 2.87 -2.24 -11.79
N LEU A 93 1.67 -2.77 -12.00
CA LEU A 93 0.56 -2.01 -12.57
C LEU A 93 0.32 -0.69 -11.80
N PRO A 94 0.07 0.43 -12.51
CA PRO A 94 -0.27 1.70 -11.88
C PRO A 94 -1.42 1.60 -10.86
N GLU A 95 -2.45 0.83 -11.16
CA GLU A 95 -3.59 0.58 -10.29
C GLU A 95 -3.16 -0.04 -8.95
N VAL A 96 -2.24 -1.01 -9.01
CA VAL A 96 -1.71 -1.71 -7.83
C VAL A 96 -0.83 -0.77 -7.01
N VAL A 97 0.06 -0.01 -7.64
CA VAL A 97 0.90 0.97 -6.91
C VAL A 97 0.04 2.04 -6.22
N ARG A 98 -1.06 2.48 -6.86
CA ARG A 98 -2.01 3.42 -6.25
C ARG A 98 -2.63 2.83 -4.98
N LEU A 99 -3.06 1.57 -5.03
CA LEU A 99 -3.53 0.84 -3.84
C LEU A 99 -2.43 0.69 -2.78
N MET A 100 -1.17 0.43 -3.17
CA MET A 100 -0.06 0.33 -2.23
C MET A 100 0.12 1.61 -1.41
N VAL A 101 0.10 2.78 -2.06
CA VAL A 101 0.23 4.08 -1.38
C VAL A 101 -0.96 4.31 -0.45
N PHE A 102 -2.19 4.07 -0.93
CA PHE A 102 -3.40 4.21 -0.12
C PHE A 102 -3.36 3.33 1.15
N LEU A 103 -3.03 2.05 0.99
CA LEU A 103 -2.92 1.10 2.10
C LEU A 103 -1.76 1.45 3.05
N LYS A 104 -0.66 2.01 2.54
CA LYS A 104 0.45 2.49 3.37
C LYS A 104 0.01 3.68 4.22
N VAL A 105 -0.64 4.67 3.63
CA VAL A 105 -1.18 5.83 4.36
C VAL A 105 -2.19 5.36 5.41
N ARG A 106 -3.10 4.44 5.06
CA ARG A 106 -4.07 3.88 6.02
C ARG A 106 -3.39 3.18 7.20
N ALA A 107 -2.36 2.38 6.94
CA ALA A 107 -1.62 1.65 7.98
C ALA A 107 -0.85 2.62 8.90
N LEU A 108 -0.19 3.63 8.34
CA LEU A 108 0.51 4.66 9.12
C LEU A 108 -0.48 5.50 9.96
N GLY A 109 -1.67 5.76 9.42
CA GLY A 109 -2.76 6.49 10.10
C GLY A 109 -3.36 5.77 11.31
N LEU A 110 -3.07 4.48 11.51
CA LEU A 110 -3.43 3.80 12.77
C LEU A 110 -2.62 4.33 13.96
N GLY A 111 -1.50 5.02 13.73
CA GLY A 111 -0.75 5.69 14.79
C GLY A 111 0.11 4.75 15.64
N TYR A 112 0.67 3.68 15.06
CA TYR A 112 1.56 2.75 15.77
C TYR A 112 3.00 2.70 15.21
N SER A 113 3.28 3.49 14.17
CA SER A 113 4.52 3.37 13.39
C SER A 113 5.64 4.30 13.84
N GLY A 114 5.38 5.33 14.65
CA GLY A 114 6.37 6.30 15.12
C GLY A 114 6.89 7.23 14.01
N ILE A 115 6.17 7.31 12.91
CA ILE A 115 6.46 8.15 11.75
C ILE A 115 6.03 9.59 12.03
N ARG A 116 6.66 10.59 11.40
CA ARG A 116 6.20 11.99 11.48
C ARG A 116 4.98 12.20 10.58
N LEU A 117 4.10 13.10 10.99
CA LEU A 117 2.93 13.49 10.19
C LEU A 117 3.34 14.02 8.82
N GLU A 118 4.37 14.87 8.76
CA GLU A 118 4.94 15.43 7.52
C GLU A 118 5.27 14.36 6.47
N THR A 119 5.80 13.21 6.89
CA THR A 119 6.13 12.10 6.00
C THR A 119 4.88 11.45 5.41
N VAL A 120 3.82 11.29 6.22
CA VAL A 120 2.53 10.76 5.76
C VAL A 120 1.84 11.77 4.83
N GLU A 121 1.92 13.06 5.14
CA GLU A 121 1.40 14.13 4.30
C GLU A 121 2.12 14.20 2.95
N LYS A 122 3.44 13.96 2.92
CA LYS A 122 4.18 13.89 1.66
C LYS A 122 3.73 12.73 0.77
N LEU A 123 3.48 11.56 1.35
CA LEU A 123 2.88 10.43 0.61
C LEU A 123 1.51 10.80 0.02
N VAL A 124 0.67 11.48 0.81
CA VAL A 124 -0.65 11.95 0.37
C VAL A 124 -0.53 13.02 -0.70
N GLU A 125 0.43 13.94 -0.59
CA GLU A 125 0.69 14.97 -1.59
C GLU A 125 1.06 14.34 -2.94
N LEU A 126 2.00 13.38 -2.96
CA LEU A 126 2.38 12.69 -4.19
C LEU A 126 1.20 11.92 -4.79
N TYR A 127 0.42 11.22 -3.95
CA TYR A 127 -0.79 10.51 -4.37
C TYR A 127 -1.80 11.45 -5.02
N ASN A 128 -2.17 12.54 -4.34
CA ASN A 128 -3.20 13.49 -4.79
C ASN A 128 -2.77 14.25 -6.06
N ARG A 129 -1.45 14.43 -6.27
CA ARG A 129 -0.90 15.04 -7.50
C ARG A 129 -0.67 14.03 -8.63
N ASN A 130 -1.08 12.76 -8.46
CA ASN A 130 -0.84 11.67 -9.41
C ASN A 130 0.65 11.52 -9.78
N ILE A 131 1.54 11.72 -8.80
CA ILE A 131 2.97 11.44 -8.92
C ILE A 131 3.19 10.03 -8.40
N GLN A 132 3.32 9.08 -9.32
CA GLN A 132 3.26 7.68 -8.99
C GLN A 132 4.64 7.04 -8.98
N PRO A 133 5.11 6.43 -7.87
CA PRO A 133 6.37 5.69 -7.87
C PRO A 133 6.37 4.55 -8.90
N VAL A 134 7.49 4.33 -9.57
CA VAL A 134 7.70 3.09 -10.34
C VAL A 134 8.18 2.01 -9.37
N VAL A 135 7.47 0.88 -9.35
CA VAL A 135 7.75 -0.27 -8.48
C VAL A 135 7.88 -1.51 -9.36
N TRP A 136 8.67 -2.49 -8.91
CA TRP A 136 8.97 -3.70 -9.68
C TRP A 136 8.34 -4.94 -9.04
N GLU A 137 7.95 -5.91 -9.86
CA GLU A 137 7.19 -7.08 -9.42
C GLU A 137 8.00 -8.08 -8.58
N VAL A 138 9.31 -8.20 -8.81
CA VAL A 138 10.16 -9.19 -8.15
C VAL A 138 11.01 -8.53 -7.07
N GLY A 139 11.09 -9.17 -5.89
CA GLY A 139 12.00 -8.77 -4.81
C GLY A 139 11.43 -8.91 -3.40
N SER A 140 10.09 -8.93 -3.26
CA SER A 140 9.47 -9.25 -1.96
C SER A 140 9.52 -10.75 -1.66
N LEU A 141 9.81 -11.10 -0.41
CA LEU A 141 9.68 -12.46 0.13
C LEU A 141 8.35 -12.69 0.84
N GLY A 142 7.57 -11.64 1.08
CA GLY A 142 6.29 -11.69 1.79
C GLY A 142 6.35 -12.18 3.25
N ALA A 143 7.55 -12.32 3.85
CA ALA A 143 7.72 -12.88 5.18
C ALA A 143 7.71 -11.83 6.31
N SER A 144 8.57 -10.81 6.20
CA SER A 144 8.75 -9.76 7.23
C SER A 144 8.36 -8.36 6.74
N GLY A 145 7.64 -8.30 5.62
CA GLY A 145 7.26 -7.07 4.93
C GLY A 145 7.70 -7.08 3.47
N ASP A 146 7.01 -6.30 2.65
CA ASP A 146 7.28 -6.10 1.24
C ASP A 146 8.41 -5.09 1.03
N LEU A 147 9.58 -5.37 1.62
CA LEU A 147 10.66 -4.40 1.78
C LEU A 147 11.11 -3.78 0.45
N ALA A 148 11.41 -4.60 -0.57
CA ALA A 148 11.92 -4.10 -1.84
C ALA A 148 10.89 -3.27 -2.64
N PRO A 149 9.63 -3.72 -2.82
CA PRO A 149 8.60 -2.89 -3.43
C PRO A 149 8.35 -1.59 -2.65
N LEU A 150 8.33 -1.66 -1.32
CA LEU A 150 8.07 -0.49 -0.48
C LEU A 150 9.25 0.48 -0.43
N ALA A 151 10.47 -0.01 -0.61
CA ALA A 151 11.64 0.84 -0.81
C ALA A 151 11.51 1.65 -2.10
N HIS A 152 11.16 1.01 -3.23
CA HIS A 152 10.90 1.71 -4.49
C HIS A 152 9.72 2.69 -4.40
N LEU A 153 8.65 2.34 -3.67
CA LEU A 153 7.55 3.25 -3.37
C LEU A 153 7.99 4.48 -2.56
N THR A 154 9.02 4.33 -1.73
CA THR A 154 9.52 5.37 -0.81
C THR A 154 10.54 6.30 -1.45
N LEU A 155 11.34 5.84 -2.42
CA LEU A 155 12.41 6.63 -3.04
C LEU A 155 11.99 8.04 -3.48
N PRO A 156 10.80 8.26 -4.08
CA PRO A 156 10.38 9.60 -4.49
C PRO A 156 10.25 10.59 -3.33
N LEU A 157 9.93 10.14 -2.11
CA LEU A 157 9.89 11.03 -0.94
C LEU A 157 11.26 11.67 -0.66
N LEU A 158 12.34 10.96 -0.98
CA LEU A 158 13.73 11.40 -0.86
C LEU A 158 14.24 12.14 -2.10
N GLY A 159 13.38 12.40 -3.09
CA GLY A 159 13.79 12.93 -4.40
C GLY A 159 14.61 11.94 -5.22
N ARG A 160 14.48 10.64 -4.96
CA ARG A 160 15.22 9.57 -5.65
C ARG A 160 14.27 8.66 -6.42
N GLY A 161 14.84 7.78 -7.25
CA GLY A 161 14.07 6.83 -8.04
C GLY A 161 13.33 7.46 -9.21
N THR A 162 12.36 6.71 -9.74
CA THR A 162 11.59 7.05 -10.93
C THR A 162 10.11 7.14 -10.57
N VAL A 163 9.43 8.12 -11.14
CA VAL A 163 7.98 8.28 -11.01
C VAL A 163 7.33 8.33 -12.39
N ARG A 164 6.08 7.92 -12.47
CA ARG A 164 5.18 8.21 -13.58
C ARG A 164 4.41 9.49 -13.27
N TYR A 165 4.52 10.49 -14.13
CA TYR A 165 3.81 11.76 -14.00
C TYR A 165 3.34 12.21 -15.39
N LYS A 166 2.05 12.58 -15.51
CA LYS A 166 1.41 12.92 -16.80
C LYS A 166 1.63 11.87 -17.91
N GLY A 167 1.62 10.59 -17.53
CA GLY A 167 1.78 9.45 -18.43
C GLY A 167 3.23 9.01 -18.67
N GLU A 168 4.22 9.83 -18.33
CA GLU A 168 5.64 9.58 -18.64
C GLU A 168 6.45 9.14 -17.41
N LYS A 169 7.43 8.25 -17.63
CA LYS A 169 8.41 7.88 -16.59
C LYS A 169 9.53 8.91 -16.55
N ARG A 170 9.75 9.54 -15.41
CA ARG A 170 10.75 10.60 -15.21
C ARG A 170 11.48 10.41 -13.87
N PRO A 171 12.71 10.90 -13.72
CA PRO A 171 13.38 10.94 -12.43
C PRO A 171 12.55 11.72 -11.41
N ALA A 172 12.38 11.18 -10.20
CA ALA A 172 11.57 11.82 -9.17
C ALA A 172 12.03 13.25 -8.88
N ARG A 173 13.35 13.47 -8.75
CA ARG A 173 13.95 14.79 -8.50
C ARG A 173 13.48 15.85 -9.51
N ASP A 174 13.35 15.49 -10.79
CA ASP A 174 13.05 16.43 -11.86
C ASP A 174 11.58 16.84 -11.77
N VAL A 175 10.69 15.88 -11.53
CA VAL A 175 9.25 16.11 -11.33
C VAL A 175 8.96 16.91 -10.06
N LEU A 176 9.66 16.59 -8.96
CA LEU A 176 9.49 17.31 -7.70
C LEU A 176 9.98 18.76 -7.82
N SER A 177 11.13 18.98 -8.46
CA SER A 177 11.65 20.32 -8.74
C SER A 177 10.69 21.14 -9.63
N GLU A 178 10.18 20.54 -10.71
CA GLU A 178 9.17 21.17 -11.59
C GLU A 178 7.93 21.65 -10.82
N LEU A 179 7.51 20.90 -9.79
CA LEU A 179 6.30 21.17 -9.02
C LEU A 179 6.55 21.96 -7.72
N GLY A 180 7.80 22.35 -7.44
CA GLY A 180 8.18 23.04 -6.22
C GLY A 180 7.99 22.21 -4.95
N ILE A 181 8.08 20.88 -5.05
CA ILE A 181 7.90 19.95 -3.93
C ILE A 181 9.27 19.61 -3.36
N SER A 182 9.52 19.99 -2.10
CA SER A 182 10.75 19.61 -1.40
C SER A 182 10.74 18.13 -1.01
N PRO A 183 11.85 17.39 -1.25
CA PRO A 183 12.08 16.08 -0.64
C PRO A 183 12.15 16.16 0.89
N ILE A 184 11.88 15.03 1.55
CA ILE A 184 11.99 14.91 3.01
C ILE A 184 13.32 14.27 3.41
N THR A 185 13.79 14.58 4.62
CA THR A 185 14.86 13.84 5.30
C THR A 185 14.23 12.90 6.33
N LEU A 186 14.49 11.60 6.23
CA LEU A 186 13.96 10.61 7.17
C LEU A 186 14.63 10.74 8.53
N LYS A 187 13.83 10.63 9.60
CA LYS A 187 14.28 10.58 10.99
C LYS A 187 14.18 9.18 11.55
N ALA A 188 14.75 8.95 12.74
CA ALA A 188 14.72 7.67 13.44
C ALA A 188 13.37 6.93 13.31
N LYS A 189 13.45 5.64 12.91
CA LYS A 189 12.34 4.71 12.60
C LYS A 189 11.57 4.96 11.29
N GLU A 190 11.68 6.11 10.64
CA GLU A 190 10.82 6.42 9.48
C GLU A 190 11.11 5.53 8.26
N GLY A 191 12.38 5.21 7.98
CA GLY A 191 12.74 4.27 6.91
C GLY A 191 12.11 2.90 7.14
N LEU A 192 12.21 2.38 8.37
CA LEU A 192 11.59 1.11 8.73
C LEU A 192 10.06 1.17 8.68
N ALA A 193 9.44 2.27 9.13
CA ALA A 193 7.99 2.45 9.09
C ALA A 193 7.44 2.45 7.66
N LEU A 194 8.21 2.99 6.71
CA LEU A 194 7.84 3.03 5.29
C LEU A 194 8.02 1.66 4.62
N LEU A 195 9.13 0.97 4.88
CA LEU A 195 9.46 -0.30 4.23
C LEU A 195 8.75 -1.51 4.86
N ASN A 196 8.49 -1.50 6.16
CA ASN A 196 7.89 -2.63 6.84
C ASN A 196 6.36 -2.60 6.68
N GLY A 197 5.79 -3.70 6.19
CA GLY A 197 4.35 -3.87 5.99
C GLY A 197 4.02 -4.71 4.75
N THR A 198 2.75 -5.06 4.58
CA THR A 198 2.27 -6.02 3.57
C THR A 198 1.54 -5.33 2.41
N GLN A 199 1.79 -4.05 2.17
CA GLN A 199 0.96 -3.27 1.24
C GLN A 199 1.09 -3.70 -0.22
N PHE A 200 2.22 -4.28 -0.63
CA PHE A 200 2.39 -4.78 -2.01
C PHE A 200 1.55 -6.04 -2.21
N MET A 201 1.70 -7.06 -1.35
CA MET A 201 0.87 -8.25 -1.45
C MET A 201 -0.62 -7.97 -1.21
N SER A 202 -0.94 -7.03 -0.30
CA SER A 202 -2.34 -6.66 -0.02
C SER A 202 -2.96 -5.92 -1.21
N ALA A 203 -2.21 -5.03 -1.86
CA ALA A 203 -2.68 -4.33 -3.05
C ALA A 203 -2.95 -5.32 -4.19
N TRP A 204 -2.02 -6.25 -4.47
CA TRP A 204 -2.23 -7.32 -5.43
C TRP A 204 -3.43 -8.19 -5.09
N GLY A 205 -3.55 -8.64 -3.83
CA GLY A 205 -4.70 -9.45 -3.39
C GLY A 205 -6.03 -8.74 -3.59
N CYS A 206 -6.10 -7.45 -3.22
CA CYS A 206 -7.30 -6.64 -3.40
C CYS A 206 -7.63 -6.42 -4.87
N TRP A 207 -6.65 -6.05 -5.69
CA TRP A 207 -6.80 -5.84 -7.12
C TRP A 207 -7.26 -7.12 -7.82
N SER A 208 -6.64 -8.26 -7.52
CA SER A 208 -7.01 -9.57 -8.07
C SER A 208 -8.43 -9.98 -7.70
N ILE A 209 -8.91 -9.68 -6.49
CA ILE A 209 -10.31 -9.94 -6.10
C ILE A 209 -11.27 -9.05 -6.89
N LEU A 210 -10.93 -7.77 -7.08
CA LEU A 210 -11.76 -6.83 -7.85
C LEU A 210 -11.85 -7.24 -9.31
N GLU A 211 -10.72 -7.59 -9.94
CA GLU A 211 -10.67 -8.03 -11.33
C GLU A 211 -11.31 -9.40 -11.52
N SER A 212 -11.09 -10.36 -10.62
CA SER A 212 -11.74 -11.68 -10.71
C SER A 212 -13.27 -11.55 -10.68
N ARG A 213 -13.83 -10.66 -9.84
CA ARG A 213 -15.28 -10.38 -9.84
C ARG A 213 -15.77 -9.75 -11.14
N ARG A 214 -14.94 -8.98 -11.84
CA ARG A 214 -15.26 -8.44 -13.16
C ARG A 214 -15.25 -9.55 -14.21
N VAL A 215 -14.23 -10.40 -14.19
CA VAL A 215 -14.08 -11.53 -15.11
C VAL A 215 -15.21 -12.56 -14.92
N CYS A 216 -15.59 -12.91 -13.69
CA CYS A 216 -16.72 -13.82 -13.44
C CYS A 216 -18.02 -13.30 -14.08
N ARG A 217 -18.35 -12.01 -13.87
CA ARG A 217 -19.56 -11.42 -14.49
C ARG A 217 -19.52 -11.44 -16.01
N LEU A 218 -18.34 -11.22 -16.60
CA LEU A 218 -18.18 -11.31 -18.06
C LEU A 218 -18.28 -12.76 -18.55
N ALA A 219 -17.81 -13.72 -17.77
CA ALA A 219 -17.96 -15.14 -18.08
C ALA A 219 -19.44 -15.55 -18.07
N ASP A 220 -20.20 -15.14 -17.06
CA ASP A 220 -21.64 -15.41 -16.98
C ASP A 220 -22.40 -14.80 -18.17
N LEU A 221 -22.10 -13.54 -18.53
CA LEU A 221 -22.68 -12.89 -19.69
C LEU A 221 -22.31 -13.61 -21.00
N THR A 222 -21.05 -14.00 -21.16
CA THR A 222 -20.58 -14.71 -22.35
C THR A 222 -21.23 -16.09 -22.46
N ALA A 223 -21.42 -16.77 -21.33
CA ALA A 223 -22.12 -18.05 -21.27
C ALA A 223 -23.59 -17.88 -21.67
N ALA A 224 -24.28 -16.86 -21.16
CA ALA A 224 -25.67 -16.56 -21.53
C ALA A 224 -25.83 -16.32 -23.03
N ILE A 225 -24.96 -15.51 -23.64
CA ILE A 225 -24.95 -15.26 -25.09
C ILE A 225 -24.68 -16.56 -25.87
N SER A 226 -23.77 -17.39 -25.37
CA SER A 226 -23.44 -18.67 -26.03
C SER A 226 -24.63 -19.65 -25.99
N ILE A 227 -25.33 -19.74 -24.85
CA ILE A 227 -26.52 -20.58 -24.69
C ILE A 227 -27.60 -20.19 -25.70
N ASP A 228 -27.84 -18.88 -25.86
CA ASP A 228 -28.77 -18.35 -26.84
C ASP A 228 -28.32 -18.66 -28.28
N ALA A 229 -27.07 -18.36 -28.62
CA ALA A 229 -26.53 -18.55 -29.97
C ALA A 229 -26.53 -20.02 -30.42
N PHE A 230 -26.32 -20.97 -29.50
CA PHE A 230 -26.36 -22.40 -29.78
C PHE A 230 -27.75 -23.03 -29.58
N ASN A 231 -28.76 -22.23 -29.22
CA ASN A 231 -30.11 -22.71 -28.89
C ASN A 231 -30.08 -23.85 -27.85
N ALA A 232 -29.25 -23.70 -26.83
CA ALA A 232 -29.12 -24.67 -25.74
C ALA A 232 -30.29 -24.52 -24.73
N SER A 233 -30.61 -25.61 -24.03
CA SER A 233 -31.69 -25.58 -23.02
C SER A 233 -31.30 -24.71 -21.82
N THR A 234 -32.25 -23.89 -21.36
CA THR A 234 -32.17 -23.09 -20.14
C THR A 234 -32.64 -23.85 -18.89
N ASP A 235 -33.21 -25.06 -19.04
CA ASP A 235 -33.72 -25.86 -17.91
C ASP A 235 -32.69 -26.07 -16.79
N PRO A 236 -31.38 -26.29 -17.07
CA PRO A 236 -30.37 -26.44 -16.03
C PRO A 236 -30.22 -25.23 -15.10
N PHE A 237 -30.67 -24.03 -15.51
CA PHE A 237 -30.62 -22.79 -14.75
C PHE A 237 -31.86 -22.56 -13.88
N HIS A 238 -32.83 -23.48 -13.93
CA HIS A 238 -34.08 -23.32 -13.19
C HIS A 238 -33.81 -23.23 -11.68
N HIS A 239 -34.24 -22.13 -11.06
CA HIS A 239 -33.95 -21.78 -9.67
C HIS A 239 -34.23 -22.90 -8.64
N ALA A 240 -35.27 -23.74 -8.87
CA ALA A 240 -35.56 -24.89 -8.00
C ALA A 240 -34.41 -25.91 -7.93
N ILE A 241 -33.66 -26.11 -9.02
CA ILE A 241 -32.51 -27.03 -9.09
C ILE A 241 -31.36 -26.50 -8.22
N HIS A 242 -31.14 -25.20 -8.21
CA HIS A 242 -30.02 -24.62 -7.47
C HIS A 242 -30.34 -24.46 -5.98
N ARG A 243 -31.61 -24.22 -5.61
CA ARG A 243 -32.03 -24.08 -4.19
C ARG A 243 -31.85 -25.32 -3.33
N VAL A 244 -31.85 -26.52 -3.91
CA VAL A 244 -31.64 -27.75 -3.14
C VAL A 244 -30.17 -27.98 -2.76
N ARG A 245 -29.23 -27.15 -3.27
CA ARG A 245 -27.81 -27.21 -2.95
C ARG A 245 -27.38 -26.02 -2.09
N PRO A 246 -26.53 -26.21 -1.06
CA PRO A 246 -26.16 -25.15 -0.12
C PRO A 246 -25.01 -24.25 -0.63
N HIS A 247 -24.92 -24.02 -1.95
CA HIS A 247 -23.80 -23.30 -2.56
C HIS A 247 -24.22 -21.92 -3.06
N LYS A 248 -23.87 -20.88 -2.28
CA LYS A 248 -24.22 -19.48 -2.61
C LYS A 248 -23.72 -19.04 -3.98
N GLY A 249 -22.46 -19.33 -4.33
CA GLY A 249 -21.91 -18.96 -5.64
C GLY A 249 -22.62 -19.64 -6.81
N GLN A 250 -23.12 -20.88 -6.63
CA GLN A 250 -23.90 -21.58 -7.66
C GLN A 250 -25.28 -20.95 -7.84
N LEU A 251 -25.92 -20.52 -6.74
CA LEU A 251 -27.18 -19.79 -6.80
C LEU A 251 -27.04 -18.45 -7.50
N GLU A 252 -25.97 -17.70 -7.18
CA GLU A 252 -25.71 -16.38 -7.77
C GLU A 252 -25.38 -16.46 -9.26
N ALA A 253 -24.57 -17.43 -9.68
CA ALA A 253 -24.19 -17.58 -11.09
C ALA A 253 -25.35 -18.05 -12.00
N ALA A 254 -26.33 -18.76 -11.45
CA ALA A 254 -27.47 -19.26 -12.21
C ALA A 254 -28.66 -18.28 -12.31
N ALA A 255 -28.68 -17.24 -11.47
CA ALA A 255 -29.77 -16.26 -11.37
C ALA A 255 -29.62 -15.13 -12.41
#